data_AF-A0A370HJN9-F1
#
_entry.id   AF-A0A370HJN9-F1
#
_cell.length_a   1.000
_cell.length_b   1.000
_cell.length_c   1.000
_cell.angle_alpha   90.00
_cell.angle_beta   90.00
_cell.angle_gamma   90.00
#
_symmetry.space_group_name_H-M   'P 1'
#
loop_
_entity.id
_entity.type
_entity.pdbx_description
1 polymer ?
#
loop_
_entity_poly.entity_id
_entity_poly.type
_entity_poly.pdbx_seq_one_letter_code
_entity_poly.pdbx_strand_id
1 'polypeptide(L)'
;MTIEKLIRMANQIAGFFQSYPEDKAVAGIKDHLVSFWTPGMRNAILAHARQGGAGLDPLVIDALQSIQPSESPIEKEVAGPEQLGQLGSDAG
;
A
#
# COMPACT_ATOMS: atom_id res chain seq x y z
N MET A 1 1.14 10.65 -15.53
CA MET A 1 1.52 10.81 -14.11
C MET A 1 3.04 10.79 -14.03
N THR A 2 3.69 11.72 -13.32
CA THR A 2 5.17 11.72 -13.16
C THR A 2 5.61 10.86 -11.98
N ILE A 3 6.86 10.39 -11.98
CA ILE A 3 7.38 9.57 -10.89
C ILE A 3 7.44 10.33 -9.56
N GLU A 4 7.82 11.61 -9.58
CA GLU A 4 7.90 12.47 -8.39
C GLU A 4 6.52 12.60 -7.70
N LYS A 5 5.46 12.70 -8.50
CA LYS A 5 4.09 12.76 -7.96
C LYS A 5 3.66 11.43 -7.35
N LEU A 6 4.07 10.29 -7.93
CA LEU A 6 3.82 8.97 -7.36
C LEU A 6 4.56 8.79 -6.03
N ILE A 7 5.83 9.19 -5.96
CA ILE A 7 6.64 9.16 -4.72
C ILE A 7 5.93 9.97 -3.63
N ARG A 8 5.54 11.21 -3.93
CA ARG A 8 4.85 12.07 -2.97
C ARG A 8 3.54 11.44 -2.48
N MET A 9 2.73 10.88 -3.38
CA MET A 9 1.48 10.19 -3.01
C MET A 9 1.73 8.95 -2.15
N ALA A 10 2.74 8.13 -2.50
CA ALA A 10 3.08 6.93 -1.74
C ALA A 10 3.53 7.26 -0.32
N ASN A 11 4.36 8.29 -0.16
CA ASN A 11 4.80 8.75 1.16
C ASN A 11 3.66 9.35 1.99
N GLN A 12 2.66 9.98 1.35
CA GLN A 12 1.45 10.43 2.06
C GLN A 12 0.65 9.25 2.61
N ILE A 13 0.56 8.15 1.86
CA ILE A 13 -0.07 6.91 2.34
C ILE A 13 0.74 6.35 3.51
N ALA A 14 2.06 6.26 3.40
CA ALA A 14 2.92 5.80 4.49
C ALA A 14 2.80 6.64 5.76
N GLY A 15 2.69 7.98 5.63
CA GLY A 15 2.47 8.87 6.77
C GLY A 15 1.17 8.58 7.54
N PHE A 16 0.13 8.08 6.87
CA PHE A 16 -1.09 7.62 7.56
C PHE A 16 -0.86 6.34 8.37
N PHE A 17 -0.04 5.42 7.84
CA PHE A 17 0.26 4.14 8.47
C PHE A 17 1.41 4.19 9.49
N GLN A 18 2.08 5.33 9.65
CA GLN A 18 3.27 5.47 10.48
C GLN A 18 3.05 5.16 11.97
N SER A 19 1.83 5.33 12.47
CA SER A 19 1.46 5.01 13.86
C SER A 19 1.14 3.52 14.09
N TYR A 20 1.10 2.71 13.03
CA TYR A 20 0.83 1.29 13.12
C TYR A 20 2.13 0.51 13.31
N PRO A 21 2.06 -0.71 13.89
CA PRO A 21 3.17 -1.66 13.83
C PRO A 21 3.65 -1.85 12.39
N GLU A 22 4.96 -1.99 12.19
CA GLU A 22 5.62 -2.01 10.87
C GLU A 22 5.01 -3.05 9.93
N ASP A 23 4.76 -4.27 10.41
CA ASP A 23 4.11 -5.35 9.66
C ASP A 23 2.72 -4.96 9.15
N LYS A 24 1.92 -4.31 10.00
CA LYS A 24 0.58 -3.81 9.65
C LYS A 24 0.63 -2.61 8.72
N ALA A 25 1.62 -1.73 8.91
CA ALA A 25 1.82 -0.56 8.06
C ALA A 25 2.15 -0.98 6.64
N VAL A 26 3.12 -1.89 6.48
CA VAL A 26 3.55 -2.45 5.19
C VAL A 26 2.37 -3.13 4.46
N ALA A 27 1.61 -3.98 5.16
CA ALA A 27 0.44 -4.64 4.59
C ALA A 27 -0.65 -3.64 4.16
N GLY A 28 -0.95 -2.65 5.00
CA GLY A 28 -1.95 -1.61 4.71
C GLY A 28 -1.57 -0.73 3.53
N ILE A 29 -0.30 -0.34 3.43
CA ILE A 29 0.22 0.44 2.28
C ILE A 29 0.09 -0.40 1.00
N LYS A 30 0.53 -1.67 1.03
CA LYS A 30 0.41 -2.59 -0.10
C LYS A 30 -1.04 -2.65 -0.58
N ASP A 31 -1.98 -2.92 0.32
CA ASP A 31 -3.39 -3.09 -0.02
C ASP A 31 -4.00 -1.80 -0.58
N HIS A 32 -3.60 -0.64 -0.06
CA HIS A 32 -4.03 0.65 -0.60
C HIS A 32 -3.50 0.87 -2.02
N LEU A 33 -2.22 0.62 -2.27
CA LEU A 33 -1.64 0.73 -3.61
C LEU A 33 -2.30 -0.24 -4.58
N VAL A 34 -2.54 -1.48 -4.18
CA VAL A 34 -3.17 -2.48 -5.04
C VAL A 34 -4.60 -2.08 -5.40
N SER A 35 -5.38 -1.61 -4.42
CA SER A 35 -6.81 -1.29 -4.59
C SER A 35 -7.05 -0.01 -5.39
N PHE A 36 -6.24 1.03 -5.18
CA PHE A 36 -6.54 2.36 -5.72
C PHE A 36 -5.65 2.78 -6.88
N TRP A 37 -4.49 2.15 -7.07
CA TRP A 37 -3.59 2.52 -8.16
C TRP A 37 -3.76 1.61 -9.36
N THR A 38 -3.69 2.20 -10.55
CA THR A 38 -3.70 1.43 -11.79
C THR A 38 -2.43 0.58 -11.92
N PRO A 39 -2.46 -0.53 -12.68
CA PRO A 39 -1.28 -1.35 -12.93
C PRO A 39 -0.07 -0.55 -13.43
N GLY A 40 -0.28 0.44 -14.31
CA GLY A 40 0.79 1.30 -14.82
C GLY A 40 1.45 2.17 -13.74
N MET A 41 0.68 2.68 -12.78
CA MET A 41 1.23 3.45 -11.66
C MET A 41 2.06 2.56 -10.73
N ARG A 42 1.56 1.35 -10.42
CA ARG A 42 2.28 0.36 -9.60
C ARG A 42 3.58 -0.06 -10.27
N ASN A 43 3.55 -0.33 -11.58
CA ASN A 43 4.75 -0.67 -12.35
C ASN A 43 5.77 0.48 -12.36
N ALA A 44 5.32 1.73 -12.51
CA ALA A 44 6.21 2.88 -12.52
C ALA A 44 6.92 3.08 -11.18
N ILE A 45 6.20 3.00 -10.05
CA ILE A 45 6.80 3.16 -8.73
C ILE A 45 7.69 1.98 -8.35
N LEU A 46 7.33 0.75 -8.75
CA LEU A 46 8.14 -0.44 -8.58
C LEU A 46 9.46 -0.34 -9.35
N ALA A 47 9.42 0.18 -10.59
CA ALA A 47 10.62 0.41 -11.39
C ALA A 47 11.57 1.43 -10.73
N HIS A 48 11.02 2.49 -10.11
CA HIS A 48 11.80 3.45 -9.33
C HIS A 48 12.40 2.84 -8.06
N ALA A 49 11.62 2.05 -7.33
CA ALA A 49 12.12 1.32 -6.16
C ALA A 49 13.30 0.40 -6.50
N ARG A 50 13.25 -0.29 -7.64
CA ARG A 50 14.37 -1.13 -8.15
C ARG A 50 15.63 -0.34 -8.52
N GLN A 51 15.51 0.95 -8.81
CA GLN A 51 16.65 1.84 -9.10
C GLN A 51 17.26 2.47 -7.84
N GLY A 52 16.85 2.03 -6.65
CA GLY A 52 17.31 2.53 -5.35
C GLY A 52 16.25 3.34 -4.60
N GLY A 53 15.10 3.62 -5.21
CA GLY A 53 13.93 4.16 -4.50
C GLY A 53 14.14 5.54 -3.88
N ALA A 54 14.99 6.39 -4.47
CA ALA A 54 15.30 7.70 -3.94
C ALA A 54 14.02 8.50 -3.62
N GLY A 55 13.93 8.99 -2.37
CA GLY A 55 12.79 9.77 -1.89
C GLY A 55 11.55 8.96 -1.49
N LEU A 56 11.56 7.63 -1.60
CA LEU A 56 10.50 6.78 -1.04
C LEU A 56 10.71 6.56 0.46
N ASP A 57 9.61 6.54 1.19
CA ASP A 57 9.60 6.09 2.58
C ASP A 57 9.96 4.59 2.67
N PRO A 58 10.74 4.15 3.68
CA PRO A 58 11.10 2.74 3.86
C PRO A 58 9.89 1.80 3.86
N LEU A 59 8.79 2.19 4.52
CA LEU A 59 7.56 1.38 4.57
C LEU A 59 6.93 1.18 3.18
N VAL A 60 7.09 2.17 2.29
CA VAL A 60 6.65 2.05 0.90
C VAL A 60 7.53 1.07 0.14
N ILE A 61 8.84 1.12 0.34
CA ILE A 61 9.77 0.20 -0.32
C ILE A 61 9.43 -1.23 0.07
N ASP A 62 9.24 -1.50 1.35
CA ASP A 62 8.89 -2.84 1.86
C ASP A 62 7.53 -3.31 1.35
N ALA A 63 6.54 -2.42 1.30
CA ALA A 63 5.23 -2.71 0.72
C ALA A 63 5.32 -3.05 -0.77
N LEU A 64 6.12 -2.31 -1.53
CA LEU A 64 6.33 -2.55 -2.96
C LEU A 64 7.06 -3.85 -3.24
N GLN A 65 8.03 -4.24 -2.41
CA GLN A 65 8.70 -5.54 -2.50
C GLN A 65 7.74 -6.71 -2.25
N SER A 66 6.67 -6.47 -1.50
CA SER A 66 5.64 -7.45 -1.17
C SER A 66 4.53 -7.56 -2.24
N ILE A 67 4.51 -6.69 -3.26
CA ILE A 67 3.54 -6.76 -4.37
C ILE A 67 3.97 -7.84 -5.37
N GLN A 68 3.14 -8.86 -5.55
CA GLN A 68 3.36 -9.84 -6.62
C GLN A 68 2.91 -9.27 -7.97
N PRO A 69 3.63 -9.54 -9.08
CA PRO A 69 3.31 -9.01 -10.41
C PRO A 69 1.92 -9.37 -10.94
N SER A 70 1.31 -10.43 -10.40
CA SER A 70 0.00 -10.94 -10.81
C SER A 70 -1.18 -10.45 -9.96
N GLU A 71 -0.95 -9.68 -8.88
CA GLU A 71 -2.04 -9.22 -8.00
C GLU A 71 -2.93 -8.18 -8.71
N SER A 72 -4.00 -8.66 -9.35
CA SER A 72 -5.11 -7.85 -9.83
C SER A 72 -6.20 -7.77 -8.74
N PRO A 73 -6.79 -6.59 -8.47
CA PRO A 73 -7.80 -6.43 -7.42
C PRO A 73 -9.04 -7.34 -7.56
N ILE A 74 -9.30 -7.83 -8.77
CA ILE A 74 -10.45 -8.67 -9.11
C ILE A 74 -10.49 -9.98 -8.29
N GLU A 75 -9.35 -10.51 -7.83
CA GLU A 75 -9.34 -11.75 -7.02
C GLU A 75 -9.70 -11.52 -5.55
N LYS A 76 -9.54 -10.30 -5.01
CA LYS A 76 -9.81 -10.03 -3.58
C LYS A 76 -11.28 -9.78 -3.27
N GLU A 77 -12.11 -9.43 -4.26
CA GLU A 77 -13.54 -9.11 -4.03
C GLU A 77 -14.42 -10.36 -3.79
N VAL A 78 -13.90 -11.57 -4.05
CA VAL A 78 -14.57 -12.84 -3.72
C VAL A 78 -14.19 -13.39 -2.34
N ALA A 79 -13.27 -12.75 -1.61
CA ALA A 79 -13.03 -13.02 -0.20
C ALA A 79 -13.87 -12.04 0.63
N GLY A 80 -14.99 -12.53 1.16
CA GLY A 80 -16.04 -11.75 1.81
C GLY A 80 -15.60 -10.91 3.03
N PRO A 81 -16.51 -10.05 3.54
CA PRO A 81 -16.21 -9.01 4.54
C PRO A 81 -16.01 -9.54 5.98
N GLU A 82 -15.60 -10.79 6.17
CA GLU A 82 -15.29 -11.31 7.51
C GLU A 82 -13.83 -11.09 7.82
N GLN A 83 -13.50 -9.92 8.39
CA GLN A 83 -12.50 -9.69 9.45
C GLN A 83 -12.05 -8.22 9.47
N LEU A 84 -13.01 -7.31 9.69
CA LEU A 84 -12.69 -6.07 10.40
C LEU A 84 -13.23 -6.21 11.83
N GLY A 85 -12.30 -6.14 12.77
CA GLY A 85 -12.50 -6.48 14.17
C GLY A 85 -13.66 -5.74 14.82
N GLN A 86 -14.35 -6.47 15.69
CA GLN A 86 -15.16 -5.93 16.77
C GLN A 86 -14.35 -4.88 17.54
N LEU A 87 -14.61 -3.61 17.25
CA LEU A 87 -14.33 -2.53 18.17
C LEU A 87 -15.63 -2.34 18.96
N GLY A 88 -15.54 -2.62 20.26
CA GLY A 88 -16.67 -2.57 21.18
C GLY A 88 -17.35 -1.21 21.16
N SER A 89 -18.65 -1.23 20.89
CA SER A 89 -19.54 -0.15 21.29
C SER A 89 -19.92 -0.39 22.74
N ASP A 90 -19.27 0.33 23.65
CA ASP A 90 -19.69 0.42 25.05
C ASP A 90 -19.65 1.89 25.48
N ALA A 91 -20.82 2.52 25.42
CA ALA A 91 -21.25 3.75 26.09
C ALA A 91 -22.74 3.90 25.71
N GLY A 92 -23.71 3.82 26.62
CA GLY A 92 -23.74 4.41 27.96
C GLY A 92 -24.69 5.59 27.93
#